data_AF-A0A8X6YY83-F1
#
_entry.id   AF-A0A8X6YY83-F1
#
_cell.length_a   1.000
_cell.length_b   1.000
_cell.length_c   1.000
_cell.angle_alpha   90.00
_cell.angle_beta   90.00
_cell.angle_gamma   90.00
#
_symmetry.space_group_name_H-M   'P 1'
#
loop_
_entity.id
_entity.type
_entity.pdbx_description
1 polymer ?
#
loop_
_entity_poly.entity_id
_entity_poly.type
_entity_poly.pdbx_seq_one_letter_code
_entity_poly.pdbx_strand_id
1 'polypeptide(L)'
;IPGENNDKILHCEESKHIVINVKGIYYKLDICDSKNQFLAPTTLEEQLNWIVKDATLHAESLSDSEKSIPALTTLKRNQWATIRKTHLGSGVNRESRRIIEGSSFIVTLADYEPKDLTEKGKFLLHGDGKTDAPAMAHMWEFILSREVIEKLFDENGCCMPFSRIFKQAKFKPPQRLIWEVTPELHNSLEEAVNLAKLSNDDLDLEVYDHQAFGKGAMKKCKVSPDAFVQLAIQLAYYKDAKKFVQTYEASMTRLYQGGRTETVRSCTVEAKDFVLNMMQEDVDKATKRTLLQRAATKHQNLYRDAMNGKGIDRHLFALYVACKGLGYLCTGGGFGPVSDDGYGFSYIFPSDHRFFFHVSSKHSCPQTSSKRFVELICESMKEMVDLFSED
;
A
#
# COMPACT_ATOMS: atom_id res chain seq x y z
N ILE A 1 12.30 2.80 8.64
CA ILE A 1 12.76 3.92 9.50
C ILE A 1 12.42 5.24 8.80
N PRO A 2 11.56 6.09 9.39
CA PRO A 2 11.21 7.38 8.81
C PRO A 2 12.40 8.35 8.82
N GLY A 3 12.58 9.12 7.74
CA GLY A 3 13.62 10.15 7.62
C GLY A 3 13.06 11.48 7.11
N GLU A 4 13.79 12.59 7.33
CA GLU A 4 13.31 13.94 6.97
C GLU A 4 13.07 14.12 5.46
N ASN A 5 13.89 13.47 4.62
CA ASN A 5 13.76 13.52 3.16
C ASN A 5 13.41 12.16 2.55
N ASN A 6 13.96 11.07 3.10
CA ASN A 6 13.80 9.72 2.60
C ASN A 6 13.79 8.72 3.75
N ASP A 7 12.89 7.75 3.67
CA ASP A 7 12.85 6.62 4.59
C ASP A 7 13.93 5.59 4.26
N LYS A 8 14.33 4.80 5.27
CA LYS A 8 15.30 3.72 5.13
C LYS A 8 14.70 2.39 5.58
N ILE A 9 14.99 1.32 4.85
CA ILE A 9 14.71 -0.05 5.28
C ILE A 9 15.86 -0.52 6.17
N LEU A 10 15.54 -1.09 7.32
CA LEU A 10 16.50 -1.73 8.22
C LEU A 10 16.31 -3.25 8.08
N HIS A 11 17.40 -3.97 7.79
CA HIS A 11 17.42 -5.43 7.78
C HIS A 11 18.14 -5.93 9.04
N CYS A 12 17.46 -6.77 9.82
CA CYS A 12 17.96 -7.37 11.06
C CYS A 12 18.00 -8.90 10.88
N GLU A 13 19.10 -9.43 10.34
CA GLU A 13 19.17 -10.84 9.92
C GLU A 13 19.29 -11.84 11.08
N GLU A 14 19.77 -11.40 12.25
CA GLU A 14 20.08 -12.26 13.40
C GLU A 14 19.16 -12.04 14.60
N SER A 15 17.94 -11.56 14.38
CA SER A 15 17.02 -11.30 15.50
C SER A 15 16.61 -12.60 16.21
N LYS A 16 16.62 -12.55 17.55
CA LYS A 16 16.31 -13.68 18.45
C LYS A 16 15.10 -13.41 19.33
N HIS A 17 14.32 -12.38 18.99
CA HIS A 17 13.11 -12.02 19.70
C HIS A 17 12.04 -11.56 18.73
N ILE A 18 10.81 -11.71 19.18
CA ILE A 18 9.63 -11.12 18.54
C ILE A 18 9.05 -10.07 19.48
N VAL A 19 8.19 -9.24 18.94
CA VAL A 19 7.39 -8.30 19.74
C VAL A 19 5.94 -8.74 19.73
N ILE A 20 5.33 -8.77 20.90
CA ILE A 20 3.90 -9.05 21.06
C ILE A 20 3.21 -7.74 21.40
N ASN A 21 2.13 -7.41 20.69
CA ASN A 21 1.22 -6.33 21.04
C ASN A 21 -0.09 -6.92 21.57
N VAL A 22 -0.52 -6.50 22.76
CA VAL A 22 -1.80 -6.90 23.35
C VAL A 22 -2.45 -5.65 23.96
N LYS A 23 -3.64 -5.28 23.50
CA LYS A 23 -4.38 -4.08 23.97
C LYS A 23 -3.54 -2.79 23.91
N GLY A 24 -2.69 -2.65 22.89
CA GLY A 24 -1.78 -1.50 22.71
C GLY A 24 -0.49 -1.55 23.54
N ILE A 25 -0.30 -2.58 24.37
CA ILE A 25 0.89 -2.76 25.20
C ILE A 25 1.87 -3.69 24.49
N TYR A 26 3.13 -3.25 24.38
CA TYR A 26 4.18 -4.04 23.74
C TYR A 26 5.00 -4.86 24.73
N TYR A 27 5.37 -6.06 24.31
CA TYR A 27 6.24 -6.98 25.03
C TYR A 27 7.32 -7.53 24.12
N LYS A 28 8.53 -7.64 24.65
CA LYS A 28 9.62 -8.40 24.04
C LYS A 28 9.50 -9.85 24.48
N LEU A 29 9.52 -10.76 23.53
CA LEU A 29 9.60 -12.20 23.77
C LEU A 29 10.84 -12.76 23.07
N ASP A 30 11.85 -13.16 23.85
CA ASP A 30 12.99 -13.92 23.31
C ASP A 30 12.47 -15.29 22.84
N ILE A 31 12.78 -15.67 21.59
CA ILE A 31 12.31 -16.94 20.98
C ILE A 31 13.33 -18.06 21.07
N CYS A 32 14.49 -17.78 21.66
CA CYS A 32 15.56 -18.74 21.88
C CYS A 32 15.98 -18.75 23.36
N ASP A 33 16.44 -19.90 23.83
CA ASP A 33 17.03 -20.04 25.16
C ASP A 33 18.51 -19.61 25.21
N SER A 34 19.11 -19.76 26.41
CA SER A 34 20.53 -19.46 26.66
C SER A 34 21.54 -20.27 25.83
N LYS A 35 21.12 -21.34 25.14
CA LYS A 35 21.94 -22.12 24.21
C LYS A 35 21.62 -21.83 22.75
N ASN A 36 20.86 -20.77 22.46
CA ASN A 36 20.35 -20.39 21.15
C ASN A 36 19.45 -21.48 20.50
N GLN A 37 18.77 -22.31 21.29
CA GLN A 37 17.75 -23.22 20.78
C GLN A 37 16.39 -22.54 20.83
N PHE A 38 15.56 -22.73 19.79
CA PHE A 38 14.20 -22.21 19.79
C PHE A 38 13.42 -22.72 21.01
N LEU A 39 12.57 -21.85 21.56
CA LEU A 39 11.68 -22.23 22.64
C LEU A 39 10.68 -23.29 22.16
N ALA A 40 10.40 -24.26 23.04
CA ALA A 40 9.36 -25.25 22.83
C ALA A 40 7.99 -24.57 22.66
N PRO A 41 7.08 -25.15 21.87
CA PRO A 41 5.73 -24.60 21.72
C PRO A 41 4.99 -24.39 23.05
N THR A 42 5.09 -25.34 23.98
CA THR A 42 4.49 -25.24 25.33
C THR A 42 5.09 -24.10 26.14
N THR A 43 6.41 -23.88 26.02
CA THR A 43 7.07 -22.73 26.67
C THR A 43 6.62 -21.42 26.04
N LEU A 44 6.51 -21.33 24.70
CA LEU A 44 5.98 -20.13 24.05
C LEU A 44 4.54 -19.84 24.47
N GLU A 45 3.69 -20.87 24.58
CA GLU A 45 2.32 -20.75 25.07
C GLU A 45 2.27 -20.21 26.51
N GLU A 46 3.07 -20.76 27.43
CA GLU A 46 3.18 -20.24 28.81
C GLU A 46 3.59 -18.76 28.84
N GLN A 47 4.56 -18.37 28.00
CA GLN A 47 5.01 -16.99 27.89
C GLN A 47 3.91 -16.07 27.33
N LEU A 48 3.18 -16.50 26.30
CA LEU A 48 2.06 -15.75 25.72
C LEU A 48 0.91 -15.60 26.72
N ASN A 49 0.56 -16.66 27.44
CA ASN A 49 -0.45 -16.61 28.51
C ASN A 49 -0.05 -15.64 29.62
N TRP A 50 1.23 -15.61 30.00
CA TRP A 50 1.74 -14.61 30.94
C TRP A 50 1.57 -13.19 30.40
N ILE A 51 1.92 -12.95 29.12
CA ILE A 51 1.77 -11.63 28.47
C ILE A 51 0.31 -11.19 28.47
N VAL A 52 -0.63 -12.06 28.08
CA VAL A 52 -2.07 -11.75 28.05
C VAL A 52 -2.56 -11.39 29.46
N LYS A 53 -2.11 -12.14 30.48
CA LYS A 53 -2.45 -11.86 31.88
C LYS A 53 -1.88 -10.53 32.35
N ASP A 54 -0.61 -10.23 32.08
CA ASP A 54 0.02 -8.95 32.46
C ASP A 54 -0.68 -7.76 31.77
N ALA A 55 -0.95 -7.89 30.46
CA ALA A 55 -1.64 -6.86 29.69
C ALA A 55 -3.05 -6.60 30.24
N THR A 56 -3.79 -7.65 30.60
CA THR A 56 -5.12 -7.53 31.19
C THR A 56 -5.08 -6.81 32.54
N LEU A 57 -4.10 -7.13 33.39
CA LEU A 57 -3.93 -6.48 34.68
C LEU A 57 -3.61 -4.98 34.57
N HIS A 58 -2.89 -4.56 33.53
CA HIS A 58 -2.40 -3.20 33.39
C HIS A 58 -3.20 -2.33 32.40
N ALA A 59 -4.09 -2.91 31.60
CA ALA A 59 -4.83 -2.21 30.54
C ALA A 59 -5.59 -0.97 31.03
N GLU A 60 -6.14 -1.02 32.24
CA GLU A 60 -6.88 0.08 32.87
C GLU A 60 -5.96 1.09 33.57
N SER A 61 -4.78 0.65 34.03
CA SER A 61 -3.84 1.51 34.77
C SER A 61 -2.97 2.39 33.87
N LEU A 62 -2.71 1.94 32.64
CA LEU A 62 -1.91 2.67 31.66
C LEU A 62 -2.75 3.71 30.93
N SER A 63 -2.14 4.86 30.66
CA SER A 63 -2.79 5.94 29.91
C SER A 63 -3.13 5.47 28.50
N ASP A 64 -4.18 6.05 27.91
CA ASP A 64 -4.52 5.76 26.52
C ASP A 64 -3.39 6.15 25.55
N SER A 65 -2.59 7.17 25.89
CA SER A 65 -1.44 7.59 25.10
C SER A 65 -0.33 6.55 25.08
N GLU A 66 0.01 5.95 26.22
CA GLU A 66 1.01 4.87 26.27
C GLU A 66 0.57 3.66 25.45
N LYS A 67 -0.74 3.39 25.38
CA LYS A 67 -1.33 2.32 24.57
C LYS A 67 -1.46 2.68 23.08
N SER A 68 -1.24 3.94 22.70
CA SER A 68 -1.46 4.45 21.35
C SER A 68 -0.18 4.79 20.59
N ILE A 69 0.99 4.43 21.11
CA ILE A 69 2.29 4.57 20.39
C ILE A 69 2.26 4.07 18.94
N PRO A 70 1.59 2.94 18.60
CA PRO A 70 1.51 2.47 17.21
C PRO A 70 0.85 3.48 16.27
N ALA A 71 -0.10 4.29 16.75
CA ALA A 71 -0.82 5.27 15.93
C ALA A 71 0.13 6.24 15.22
N LEU A 72 1.28 6.56 15.83
CA LEU A 72 2.28 7.47 15.26
C LEU A 72 2.82 6.99 13.90
N THR A 73 2.75 5.68 13.61
CA THR A 73 3.20 5.13 12.33
C THR A 73 2.28 5.50 11.16
N THR A 74 1.05 5.94 11.46
CA THR A 74 0.04 6.39 10.49
C THR A 74 0.22 7.85 10.05
N LEU A 75 0.98 8.65 10.80
CA LEU A 75 1.24 10.05 10.49
C LEU A 75 2.03 10.23 9.19
N LYS A 76 1.98 11.45 8.64
CA LYS A 76 2.83 11.86 7.51
C LYS A 76 4.29 11.58 7.82
N ARG A 77 5.04 11.08 6.82
CA ARG A 77 6.41 10.56 7.02
C ARG A 77 7.36 11.56 7.68
N ASN A 78 7.31 12.83 7.29
CA ASN A 78 8.17 13.88 7.85
C ASN A 78 7.82 14.19 9.31
N GLN A 79 6.52 14.23 9.65
CA GLN A 79 6.06 14.42 11.02
C GLN A 79 6.48 13.24 11.90
N TRP A 80 6.30 12.02 11.39
CA TRP A 80 6.74 10.81 12.08
C TRP A 80 8.27 10.78 12.28
N ALA A 81 9.04 11.21 11.28
CA ALA A 81 10.50 11.31 11.38
C ALA A 81 10.92 12.27 12.51
N THR A 82 10.27 13.44 12.60
CA THR A 82 10.50 14.42 13.66
C THR A 82 10.17 13.85 15.03
N ILE A 83 8.95 13.32 15.23
CA ILE A 83 8.51 12.76 16.52
C ILE A 83 9.43 11.60 16.96
N ARG A 84 9.78 10.71 16.04
CA ARG A 84 10.69 9.60 16.31
C ARG A 84 12.07 10.09 16.77
N LYS A 85 12.56 11.20 16.21
CA LYS A 85 13.86 11.79 16.57
C LYS A 85 13.79 12.52 17.91
N THR A 86 12.74 13.29 18.16
CA THR A 86 12.62 14.15 19.36
C THR A 86 12.15 13.39 20.59
N HIS A 87 11.10 12.58 20.48
CA HIS A 87 10.45 11.93 21.63
C HIS A 87 10.86 10.46 21.80
N LEU A 88 11.23 9.79 20.71
CA LEU A 88 11.63 8.36 20.71
C LEU A 88 13.13 8.16 20.38
N GLY A 89 13.91 9.23 20.55
CA GLY A 89 15.33 9.31 20.20
C GLY A 89 16.29 9.07 21.35
N SER A 90 15.82 9.08 22.59
CA SER A 90 16.64 8.94 23.82
C SER A 90 15.92 8.10 24.90
N GLY A 91 16.63 7.82 26.01
CA GLY A 91 16.06 7.21 27.21
C GLY A 91 15.39 5.84 27.00
N VAL A 92 14.36 5.58 27.82
CA VAL A 92 13.57 4.34 27.78
C VAL A 92 12.84 4.19 26.43
N ASN A 93 12.35 5.30 25.86
CA ASN A 93 11.64 5.29 24.58
C ASN A 93 12.51 4.77 23.44
N ARG A 94 13.78 5.21 23.39
CA ARG A 94 14.74 4.71 22.38
C ARG A 94 15.01 3.22 22.53
N GLU A 95 15.09 2.72 23.76
CA GLU A 95 15.32 1.30 24.03
C GLU A 95 14.12 0.45 23.59
N SER A 96 12.91 0.82 24.02
CA SER A 96 11.65 0.19 23.58
C SER A 96 11.52 0.21 22.05
N ARG A 97 11.79 1.35 21.41
CA ARG A 97 11.76 1.47 19.95
C ARG A 97 12.79 0.58 19.26
N ARG A 98 14.01 0.47 19.79
CA ARG A 98 15.06 -0.40 19.23
C ARG A 98 14.70 -1.87 19.32
N ILE A 99 14.05 -2.28 20.41
CA ILE A 99 13.53 -3.64 20.57
C ILE A 99 12.50 -3.93 19.47
N ILE A 100 11.59 -3.00 19.18
CA ILE A 100 10.61 -3.13 18.09
C ILE A 100 11.30 -3.19 16.73
N GLU A 101 12.18 -2.25 16.41
CA GLU A 101 12.89 -2.18 15.13
C GLU A 101 13.84 -3.38 14.88
N GLY A 102 14.30 -4.01 15.96
CA GLY A 102 15.19 -5.16 15.94
C GLY A 102 14.48 -6.51 16.06
N SER A 103 13.15 -6.56 16.14
CA SER A 103 12.41 -7.84 16.24
C SER A 103 12.34 -8.56 14.89
N SER A 104 12.20 -9.88 14.91
CA SER A 104 12.01 -10.66 13.67
C SER A 104 10.67 -10.34 13.02
N PHE A 105 9.62 -10.20 13.83
CA PHE A 105 8.27 -9.81 13.44
C PHE A 105 7.47 -9.37 14.68
N ILE A 106 6.30 -8.80 14.44
CA ILE A 106 5.34 -8.39 15.47
C ILE A 106 4.12 -9.32 15.41
N VAL A 107 3.64 -9.77 16.56
CA VAL A 107 2.39 -10.51 16.71
C VAL A 107 1.40 -9.64 17.48
N THR A 108 0.24 -9.37 16.91
CA THR A 108 -0.85 -8.66 17.59
C THR A 108 -1.88 -9.67 18.08
N LEU A 109 -2.08 -9.74 19.39
CA LEU A 109 -3.17 -10.51 20.01
C LEU A 109 -4.34 -9.57 20.25
N ALA A 110 -5.33 -9.63 19.37
CA ALA A 110 -6.53 -8.82 19.43
C ALA A 110 -7.67 -9.61 20.06
N ASP A 111 -8.38 -8.97 20.99
CA ASP A 111 -9.63 -9.46 21.58
C ASP A 111 -10.80 -8.90 20.74
N TYR A 112 -10.86 -9.33 19.48
CA TYR A 112 -11.79 -8.82 18.49
C TYR A 112 -12.36 -9.96 17.64
N GLU A 113 -13.67 -10.08 17.66
CA GLU A 113 -14.44 -11.06 16.89
C GLU A 113 -15.17 -10.32 15.75
N PRO A 114 -14.69 -10.41 14.49
CA PRO A 114 -15.35 -9.77 13.35
C PRO A 114 -16.68 -10.46 13.04
N LYS A 115 -17.74 -9.68 12.76
CA LYS A 115 -19.08 -10.21 12.48
C LYS A 115 -19.18 -10.83 11.09
N ASP A 116 -18.38 -10.36 10.15
CA ASP A 116 -18.35 -10.84 8.77
C ASP A 116 -16.95 -10.68 8.14
N LEU A 117 -16.81 -11.11 6.88
CA LEU A 117 -15.56 -11.03 6.13
C LEU A 117 -15.14 -9.57 5.86
N THR A 118 -16.10 -8.65 5.75
CA THR A 118 -15.85 -7.24 5.50
C THR A 118 -15.23 -6.59 6.73
N GLU A 119 -15.80 -6.80 7.92
CA GLU A 119 -15.25 -6.32 9.19
C GLU A 119 -13.86 -6.91 9.45
N LYS A 120 -13.69 -8.21 9.17
CA LYS A 120 -12.38 -8.88 9.23
C LYS A 120 -11.38 -8.23 8.28
N GLY A 121 -11.80 -7.92 7.05
CA GLY A 121 -10.99 -7.23 6.05
C GLY A 121 -10.53 -5.85 6.50
N LYS A 122 -11.43 -5.05 7.09
CA LYS A 122 -11.13 -3.73 7.66
C LYS A 122 -10.10 -3.84 8.77
N PHE A 123 -10.33 -4.73 9.73
CA PHE A 123 -9.40 -4.95 10.84
C PHE A 123 -8.01 -5.39 10.37
N LEU A 124 -7.92 -6.26 9.37
CA LEU A 124 -6.62 -6.68 8.80
C LEU A 124 -5.92 -5.58 8.00
N LEU A 125 -6.66 -4.60 7.47
CA LEU A 125 -6.10 -3.52 6.66
C LEU A 125 -5.52 -2.39 7.51
N HIS A 126 -6.21 -2.01 8.59
CA HIS A 126 -5.85 -0.82 9.37
C HIS A 126 -5.93 -0.99 10.90
N GLY A 127 -6.35 -2.17 11.39
CA GLY A 127 -6.55 -2.39 12.82
C GLY A 127 -7.58 -1.42 13.43
N ASP A 128 -7.40 -1.11 14.69
CA ASP A 128 -8.25 -0.19 15.48
C ASP A 128 -7.58 1.19 15.72
N GLY A 129 -6.48 1.48 15.02
CA GLY A 129 -5.65 2.67 15.23
C GLY A 129 -4.75 2.63 16.48
N LYS A 130 -4.90 1.62 17.35
CA LYS A 130 -4.00 1.34 18.49
C LYS A 130 -3.10 0.12 18.24
N THR A 131 -3.26 -0.51 17.09
CA THR A 131 -2.50 -1.66 16.62
C THR A 131 -1.95 -1.35 15.22
N ASP A 132 -0.69 -1.74 14.94
CA ASP A 132 -0.16 -1.64 13.57
C ASP A 132 -0.92 -2.63 12.66
N ALA A 133 -1.20 -2.21 11.43
CA ALA A 133 -1.79 -3.07 10.39
C ALA A 133 -0.89 -4.31 10.17
N PRO A 134 -1.38 -5.53 10.43
CA PRO A 134 -0.51 -6.69 10.37
C PRO A 134 -0.42 -7.18 8.91
N ALA A 135 0.79 -7.22 8.34
CA ALA A 135 1.02 -7.80 7.02
C ALA A 135 0.93 -9.34 7.09
N MET A 136 -0.28 -9.87 6.92
CA MET A 136 -0.63 -11.23 7.38
C MET A 136 -0.86 -12.27 6.27
N ALA A 137 -0.90 -11.87 5.00
CA ALA A 137 -1.43 -12.72 3.93
C ALA A 137 -0.73 -14.09 3.80
N HIS A 138 0.61 -14.11 3.68
CA HIS A 138 1.34 -15.38 3.50
C HIS A 138 1.43 -16.22 4.78
N MET A 139 1.47 -15.58 5.96
CA MET A 139 1.52 -16.30 7.23
C MET A 139 0.20 -17.03 7.50
N TRP A 140 -0.95 -16.39 7.23
CA TRP A 140 -2.25 -17.04 7.37
C TRP A 140 -2.44 -18.19 6.40
N GLU A 141 -2.10 -18.00 5.11
CA GLU A 141 -2.19 -19.09 4.14
C GLU A 141 -1.34 -20.30 4.59
N PHE A 142 -0.14 -20.05 5.09
CA PHE A 142 0.74 -21.08 5.64
C PHE A 142 0.14 -21.76 6.89
N ILE A 143 -0.36 -20.98 7.86
CA ILE A 143 -0.96 -21.51 9.09
C ILE A 143 -2.19 -22.36 8.77
N LEU A 144 -3.15 -21.82 7.99
CA LEU A 144 -4.37 -22.53 7.60
C LEU A 144 -4.06 -23.80 6.83
N SER A 145 -3.11 -23.73 5.89
CA SER A 145 -2.69 -24.92 5.13
C SER A 145 -2.06 -25.97 6.05
N ARG A 146 -1.17 -25.57 6.97
CA ARG A 146 -0.53 -26.49 7.91
C ARG A 146 -1.50 -27.06 8.91
N GLU A 147 -2.46 -26.29 9.38
CA GLU A 147 -3.51 -26.78 10.27
C GLU A 147 -4.30 -27.92 9.61
N VAL A 148 -4.70 -27.75 8.35
CA VAL A 148 -5.41 -28.79 7.59
C VAL A 148 -4.52 -30.02 7.31
N ILE A 149 -3.26 -29.80 6.92
CA ILE A 149 -2.35 -30.87 6.54
C ILE A 149 -1.87 -31.67 7.76
N GLU A 150 -1.49 -30.98 8.83
CA GLU A 150 -0.84 -31.57 10.00
C GLU A 150 -1.80 -31.86 11.15
N LYS A 151 -3.06 -31.38 11.08
CA LYS A 151 -4.09 -31.55 12.11
C LYS A 151 -3.58 -31.16 13.49
N LEU A 152 -3.12 -29.91 13.59
CA LEU A 152 -2.45 -29.39 14.79
C LEU A 152 -3.40 -29.25 15.99
N PHE A 153 -4.70 -29.17 15.76
CA PHE A 153 -5.73 -29.04 16.79
C PHE A 153 -6.75 -30.18 16.71
N ASP A 154 -7.32 -30.54 17.86
CA ASP A 154 -8.45 -31.47 17.95
C ASP A 154 -9.78 -30.77 17.64
N GLU A 155 -10.88 -31.53 17.71
CA GLU A 155 -12.25 -31.04 17.44
C GLU A 155 -12.74 -29.97 18.44
N ASN A 156 -12.08 -29.81 19.59
CA ASN A 156 -12.37 -28.79 20.59
C ASN A 156 -11.45 -27.56 20.45
N GLY A 157 -10.55 -27.55 19.46
CA GLY A 157 -9.56 -26.49 19.25
C GLY A 157 -8.35 -26.58 20.17
N CYS A 158 -8.14 -27.71 20.87
CA CYS A 158 -6.96 -27.90 21.71
C CYS A 158 -5.78 -28.42 20.88
N CYS A 159 -4.57 -27.95 21.16
CA CYS A 159 -3.35 -28.46 20.51
C CYS A 159 -3.21 -29.97 20.70
N MET A 160 -3.00 -30.70 19.60
CA MET A 160 -2.67 -32.12 19.65
C MET A 160 -1.33 -32.35 20.39
N PRO A 161 -1.17 -33.46 21.14
CA PRO A 161 0.07 -33.73 21.87
C PRO A 161 1.28 -33.78 20.94
N PHE A 162 2.35 -33.05 21.29
CA PHE A 162 3.60 -33.10 20.55
C PHE A 162 4.24 -34.50 20.66
N SER A 163 4.59 -35.09 19.52
CA SER A 163 5.28 -36.39 19.46
C SER A 163 6.71 -36.36 19.98
N ARG A 164 7.28 -35.17 20.18
CA ARG A 164 8.66 -34.95 20.64
C ARG A 164 8.69 -34.34 22.03
N ILE A 165 9.54 -34.87 22.89
CA ILE A 165 9.89 -34.24 24.17
C ILE A 165 10.87 -33.09 23.91
N PHE A 166 10.51 -31.89 24.34
CA PHE A 166 11.38 -30.71 24.25
C PHE A 166 12.22 -30.59 25.53
N LYS A 167 13.55 -30.51 25.39
CA LYS A 167 14.46 -30.18 26.49
C LYS A 167 14.87 -28.72 26.34
N GLN A 168 14.46 -27.86 27.28
CA GLN A 168 14.74 -26.43 27.24
C GLN A 168 15.86 -26.06 28.23
N ALA A 169 16.84 -25.25 27.80
CA ALA A 169 17.74 -24.60 28.75
C ALA A 169 17.03 -23.43 29.46
N LYS A 170 17.76 -22.68 30.31
CA LYS A 170 17.22 -21.46 30.92
C LYS A 170 16.90 -20.43 29.82
N PHE A 171 15.75 -19.80 29.93
CA PHE A 171 15.30 -18.72 29.04
C PHE A 171 14.87 -17.51 29.88
N LYS A 172 14.66 -16.37 29.23
CA LYS A 172 14.25 -15.12 29.88
C LYS A 172 12.73 -14.97 29.80
N PRO A 173 12.07 -14.50 30.88
CA PRO A 173 10.64 -14.15 30.81
C PRO A 173 10.41 -12.96 29.87
N PRO A 174 9.16 -12.71 29.45
CA PRO A 174 8.87 -11.61 28.55
C PRO A 174 9.08 -10.28 29.27
N GLN A 175 9.48 -9.26 28.52
CA GLN A 175 9.73 -7.93 29.05
C GLN A 175 8.69 -6.97 28.49
N ARG A 176 7.90 -6.33 29.35
CA ARG A 176 7.03 -5.22 28.94
C ARG A 176 7.88 -4.02 28.50
N LEU A 177 7.55 -3.45 27.35
CA LEU A 177 8.15 -2.21 26.86
C LEU A 177 7.44 -1.03 27.53
N ILE A 178 8.22 -0.07 28.02
CA ILE A 178 7.74 1.10 28.74
C ILE A 178 7.95 2.34 27.87
N TRP A 179 7.02 3.28 27.98
CA TRP A 179 7.05 4.55 27.27
C TRP A 179 6.94 5.70 28.25
N GLU A 180 7.82 6.67 28.11
CA GLU A 180 7.70 7.97 28.77
C GLU A 180 6.94 8.91 27.83
N VAL A 181 5.73 9.29 28.23
CA VAL A 181 4.86 10.16 27.43
C VAL A 181 4.89 11.58 27.99
N THR A 182 5.63 12.46 27.33
CA THR A 182 5.61 13.90 27.64
C THR A 182 4.30 14.53 27.14
N PRO A 183 3.90 15.71 27.65
CA PRO A 183 2.71 16.42 27.15
C PRO A 183 2.73 16.67 25.63
N GLU A 184 3.90 16.95 25.05
CA GLU A 184 4.04 17.15 23.60
C GLU A 184 3.87 15.84 22.82
N LEU A 185 4.39 14.73 23.34
CA LEU A 185 4.18 13.41 22.76
C LEU A 185 2.70 13.00 22.87
N HIS A 186 2.06 13.29 24.00
CA HIS A 186 0.63 13.07 24.21
C HIS A 186 -0.21 13.76 23.12
N ASN A 187 0.01 15.05 22.87
CA ASN A 187 -0.72 15.79 21.83
C ASN A 187 -0.50 15.17 20.43
N SER A 188 0.73 14.74 20.14
CA SER A 188 1.06 14.08 18.86
C SER A 188 0.35 12.73 18.72
N LEU A 189 0.16 12.00 19.82
CA LEU A 189 -0.56 10.72 19.86
C LEU A 189 -2.06 10.92 19.66
N GLU A 190 -2.66 11.93 20.30
CA GLU A 190 -4.07 12.26 20.09
C GLU A 190 -4.35 12.65 18.64
N GLU A 191 -3.48 13.46 18.03
CA GLU A 191 -3.55 13.79 16.60
C GLU A 191 -3.49 12.52 15.73
N ALA A 192 -2.53 11.63 15.99
CA ALA A 192 -2.36 10.40 15.23
C ALA A 192 -3.56 9.45 15.34
N VAL A 193 -4.10 9.27 16.55
CA VAL A 193 -5.29 8.44 16.78
C VAL A 193 -6.51 9.02 16.07
N ASN A 194 -6.71 10.34 16.16
CA ASN A 194 -7.82 11.00 15.48
C ASN A 194 -7.70 10.92 13.96
N LEU A 195 -6.49 11.09 13.41
CA LEU A 195 -6.24 10.95 11.98
C LEU A 195 -6.52 9.52 11.51
N ALA A 196 -6.03 8.51 12.23
CA ALA A 196 -6.27 7.10 11.92
C ALA A 196 -7.77 6.78 11.96
N LYS A 197 -8.48 7.26 12.99
CA LYS A 197 -9.93 7.09 13.11
C LYS A 197 -10.68 7.70 11.93
N LEU A 198 -10.41 8.96 11.58
CA LEU A 198 -11.05 9.63 10.45
C LEU A 198 -10.77 8.90 9.13
N SER A 199 -9.53 8.44 8.93
CA SER A 199 -9.16 7.68 7.73
C SER A 199 -9.85 6.31 7.66
N ASN A 200 -10.05 5.65 8.81
CA ASN A 200 -10.73 4.36 8.89
C ASN A 200 -12.24 4.51 8.70
N ASP A 201 -12.83 5.57 9.26
CA ASP A 201 -14.26 5.89 9.14
C ASP A 201 -14.64 6.28 7.70
N ASP A 202 -13.72 6.88 6.93
CA ASP A 202 -13.88 7.23 5.51
C ASP A 202 -13.67 6.03 4.56
N LEU A 203 -13.20 4.88 5.07
CA LEU A 203 -12.99 3.67 4.26
C LEU A 203 -14.28 2.84 4.12
N ASP A 204 -14.77 2.76 2.89
CA ASP A 204 -15.73 1.74 2.47
C ASP A 204 -15.02 0.52 1.87
N LEU A 205 -15.27 -0.66 2.43
CA LEU A 205 -14.69 -1.94 2.01
C LEU A 205 -15.80 -2.97 1.97
N GLU A 206 -15.79 -3.82 0.95
CA GLU A 206 -16.66 -5.00 0.86
C GLU A 206 -15.81 -6.23 0.50
N VAL A 207 -15.93 -7.30 1.30
CA VAL A 207 -15.28 -8.59 1.04
C VAL A 207 -16.35 -9.61 0.69
N TYR A 208 -16.42 -9.95 -0.60
CA TYR A 208 -17.45 -10.84 -1.12
C TYR A 208 -16.90 -12.23 -1.46
N ASP A 209 -17.46 -13.25 -0.82
CA ASP A 209 -17.17 -14.66 -1.12
C ASP A 209 -18.12 -15.19 -2.20
N HIS A 210 -17.65 -15.19 -3.45
CA HIS A 210 -18.44 -15.63 -4.59
C HIS A 210 -18.50 -17.16 -4.71
N GLN A 211 -19.68 -17.74 -4.48
CA GLN A 211 -19.90 -19.20 -4.46
C GLN A 211 -20.59 -19.77 -5.72
N ALA A 212 -21.04 -18.94 -6.66
CA ALA A 212 -21.84 -19.42 -7.79
C ALA A 212 -21.00 -20.15 -8.86
N PHE A 213 -19.77 -19.71 -9.10
CA PHE A 213 -18.82 -20.37 -10.00
C PHE A 213 -17.37 -19.97 -9.72
N GLY A 214 -16.41 -20.74 -10.23
CA GLY A 214 -14.99 -20.40 -10.17
C GLY A 214 -14.28 -20.43 -11.52
N LYS A 215 -12.96 -20.55 -11.49
CA LYS A 215 -12.09 -20.63 -12.69
C LYS A 215 -12.51 -21.67 -13.72
N GLY A 216 -13.22 -22.74 -13.31
CA GLY A 216 -13.76 -23.76 -14.20
C GLY A 216 -14.78 -23.22 -15.20
N ALA A 217 -15.66 -22.32 -14.79
CA ALA A 217 -16.64 -21.69 -15.69
C ALA A 217 -15.95 -20.74 -16.68
N MET A 218 -14.99 -19.93 -16.20
CA MET A 218 -14.20 -19.01 -17.03
C MET A 218 -13.41 -19.77 -18.11
N LYS A 219 -12.83 -20.93 -17.77
CA LYS A 219 -12.14 -21.80 -18.72
C LYS A 219 -13.06 -22.36 -19.80
N LYS A 220 -14.33 -22.66 -19.49
CA LYS A 220 -15.33 -23.07 -20.50
C LYS A 220 -15.61 -21.95 -21.52
N CYS A 221 -15.42 -20.69 -21.16
CA CYS A 221 -15.49 -19.55 -22.09
C CYS A 221 -14.27 -19.44 -23.03
N LYS A 222 -13.26 -20.30 -22.87
CA LYS A 222 -11.97 -20.25 -23.59
C LYS A 222 -11.20 -18.95 -23.36
N VAL A 223 -11.26 -18.44 -22.13
CA VAL A 223 -10.58 -17.22 -21.68
C VAL A 223 -9.80 -17.53 -20.39
N SER A 224 -8.65 -16.89 -20.17
CA SER A 224 -7.95 -17.03 -18.87
C SER A 224 -8.77 -16.43 -17.75
N PRO A 225 -8.78 -17.04 -16.54
CA PRO A 225 -9.50 -16.51 -15.39
C PRO A 225 -9.18 -15.03 -15.09
N ASP A 226 -7.90 -14.66 -15.19
CA ASP A 226 -7.43 -13.30 -14.94
C ASP A 226 -7.98 -12.29 -15.97
N ALA A 227 -7.74 -12.51 -17.27
CA ALA A 227 -8.35 -11.69 -18.32
C ALA A 227 -9.90 -11.62 -18.24
N PHE A 228 -10.56 -12.71 -17.82
CA PHE A 228 -12.01 -12.71 -17.62
C PHE A 228 -12.42 -11.71 -16.55
N VAL A 229 -11.76 -11.72 -15.39
CA VAL A 229 -12.02 -10.80 -14.29
C VAL A 229 -11.69 -9.36 -14.68
N GLN A 230 -10.55 -9.12 -15.34
CA GLN A 230 -10.15 -7.80 -15.80
C GLN A 230 -11.18 -7.20 -16.78
N LEU A 231 -11.72 -7.99 -17.71
CA LEU A 231 -12.77 -7.53 -18.62
C LEU A 231 -14.13 -7.37 -17.93
N ALA A 232 -14.43 -8.19 -16.92
CA ALA A 232 -15.61 -8.00 -16.07
C ALA A 232 -15.52 -6.69 -15.28
N ILE A 233 -14.34 -6.32 -14.77
CA ILE A 233 -14.09 -5.02 -14.12
C ILE A 233 -14.31 -3.87 -15.12
N GLN A 234 -13.78 -3.95 -16.34
CA GLN A 234 -14.03 -2.92 -17.37
C GLN A 234 -15.53 -2.76 -17.67
N LEU A 235 -16.25 -3.87 -17.80
CA LEU A 235 -17.69 -3.87 -18.06
C LEU A 235 -18.48 -3.31 -16.86
N ALA A 236 -18.16 -3.72 -15.65
CA ALA A 236 -18.81 -3.24 -14.42
C ALA A 236 -18.58 -1.74 -14.23
N TYR A 237 -17.34 -1.27 -14.39
CA TYR A 237 -17.02 0.14 -14.29
C TYR A 237 -17.76 0.98 -15.35
N TYR A 238 -17.82 0.51 -16.60
CA TYR A 238 -18.57 1.23 -17.62
C TYR A 238 -20.07 1.22 -17.35
N LYS A 239 -20.63 0.13 -16.79
CA LYS A 239 -22.05 0.08 -16.39
C LYS A 239 -22.37 1.14 -15.35
N ASP A 240 -21.48 1.32 -14.38
CA ASP A 240 -21.63 2.26 -13.27
C ASP A 240 -21.34 3.71 -13.70
N ALA A 241 -20.12 3.98 -14.17
CA ALA A 241 -19.63 5.34 -14.42
C ALA A 241 -19.82 5.87 -15.86
N LYS A 242 -20.27 5.03 -16.80
CA LYS A 242 -20.49 5.37 -18.23
C LYS A 242 -19.28 5.94 -18.96
N LYS A 243 -18.07 5.70 -18.47
CA LYS A 243 -16.80 6.15 -19.06
C LYS A 243 -15.73 5.08 -18.92
N PHE A 244 -14.70 5.18 -19.75
CA PHE A 244 -13.48 4.37 -19.62
C PHE A 244 -12.42 5.17 -18.88
N VAL A 245 -11.61 4.47 -18.08
CA VAL A 245 -10.53 5.07 -17.29
C VAL A 245 -9.24 4.26 -17.48
N GLN A 246 -8.11 4.90 -17.23
CA GLN A 246 -6.85 4.19 -17.20
C GLN A 246 -6.87 3.14 -16.09
N THR A 247 -6.62 1.89 -16.45
CA THR A 247 -6.58 0.77 -15.49
C THR A 247 -5.17 0.26 -15.37
N TYR A 248 -4.74 0.05 -14.12
CA TYR A 248 -3.44 -0.50 -13.77
C TYR A 248 -3.64 -1.91 -13.22
N GLU A 249 -2.86 -2.85 -13.72
CA GLU A 249 -2.70 -4.17 -13.15
C GLU A 249 -1.20 -4.46 -13.02
N ALA A 250 -0.77 -5.04 -11.90
CA ALA A 250 0.62 -5.36 -11.68
C ALA A 250 0.98 -6.73 -12.29
N SER A 251 2.05 -6.78 -13.09
CA SER A 251 2.71 -8.03 -13.50
C SER A 251 4.10 -8.09 -12.89
N MET A 252 4.47 -9.24 -12.33
CA MET A 252 5.78 -9.42 -11.69
C MET A 252 6.86 -9.71 -12.74
N THR A 253 8.01 -9.03 -12.66
CA THR A 253 9.16 -9.26 -13.56
C THR A 253 10.21 -10.20 -12.97
N ARG A 254 9.77 -11.20 -12.19
CA ARG A 254 10.64 -12.13 -11.42
C ARG A 254 11.54 -13.02 -12.27
N LEU A 255 11.38 -13.03 -13.60
CA LEU A 255 12.29 -13.68 -14.53
C LEU A 255 13.67 -12.99 -14.60
N TYR A 256 13.75 -11.74 -14.13
CA TYR A 256 14.97 -10.93 -14.14
C TYR A 256 15.52 -10.75 -12.73
N GLN A 257 16.84 -10.69 -12.59
CA GLN A 257 17.51 -10.40 -11.33
C GLN A 257 17.10 -9.01 -10.80
N GLY A 258 16.70 -8.95 -9.52
CA GLY A 258 16.16 -7.71 -8.94
C GLY A 258 14.81 -7.29 -9.51
N GLY A 259 14.14 -8.15 -10.28
CA GLY A 259 12.83 -7.92 -10.86
C GLY A 259 11.80 -7.47 -9.81
N ARG A 260 11.02 -6.44 -10.17
CA ARG A 260 9.94 -5.89 -9.35
C ARG A 260 8.61 -6.13 -10.06
N THR A 261 8.00 -5.07 -10.58
CA THR A 261 6.73 -5.12 -11.30
C THR A 261 6.78 -4.25 -12.54
N GLU A 262 5.99 -4.62 -13.55
CA GLU A 262 5.59 -3.82 -14.70
C GLU A 262 4.07 -3.66 -14.70
N THR A 263 3.56 -2.67 -15.43
CA THR A 263 2.13 -2.38 -15.59
C THR A 263 1.53 -3.11 -16.79
N VAL A 264 0.42 -3.81 -16.55
CA VAL A 264 -0.53 -4.23 -17.58
C VAL A 264 -1.64 -3.19 -17.66
N ARG A 265 -1.87 -2.63 -18.84
CA ARG A 265 -2.92 -1.62 -19.09
C ARG A 265 -4.17 -2.30 -19.62
N SER A 266 -5.05 -2.76 -18.72
CA SER A 266 -6.22 -3.60 -19.04
C SER A 266 -7.29 -2.89 -19.88
N CYS A 267 -7.41 -1.56 -19.78
CA CYS A 267 -8.29 -0.76 -20.62
C CYS A 267 -7.68 -0.58 -22.03
N THR A 268 -7.98 -1.54 -22.91
CA THR A 268 -7.53 -1.56 -24.32
C THR A 268 -8.66 -1.18 -25.28
N VAL A 269 -8.34 -0.93 -26.54
CA VAL A 269 -9.37 -0.73 -27.58
C VAL A 269 -10.23 -1.98 -27.75
N GLU A 270 -9.66 -3.17 -27.63
CA GLU A 270 -10.39 -4.44 -27.68
C GLU A 270 -11.34 -4.60 -26.48
N ALA A 271 -10.89 -4.23 -25.27
CA ALA A 271 -11.75 -4.23 -24.09
C ALA A 271 -12.90 -3.22 -24.24
N LYS A 272 -12.62 -2.03 -24.75
CA LYS A 272 -13.64 -1.01 -25.05
C LYS A 272 -14.66 -1.53 -26.06
N ASP A 273 -14.22 -2.11 -27.17
CA ASP A 273 -15.08 -2.70 -28.20
C ASP A 273 -16.01 -3.75 -27.59
N PHE A 274 -15.45 -4.67 -26.80
CA PHE A 274 -16.23 -5.69 -26.09
C PHE A 274 -17.27 -5.07 -25.16
N VAL A 275 -16.87 -4.14 -24.30
CA VAL A 275 -17.77 -3.51 -23.31
C VAL A 275 -18.91 -2.78 -23.99
N LEU A 276 -18.63 -1.95 -24.99
CA LEU A 276 -19.65 -1.18 -25.70
C LEU A 276 -20.67 -2.09 -26.38
N ASN A 277 -20.23 -3.16 -27.05
CA ASN A 277 -21.14 -4.11 -27.71
C ASN A 277 -21.88 -5.01 -26.72
N MET A 278 -21.27 -5.32 -25.57
CA MET A 278 -21.93 -6.10 -24.52
C MET A 278 -23.13 -5.35 -23.91
N MET A 279 -23.11 -4.01 -23.95
CA MET A 279 -24.20 -3.14 -23.48
C MET A 279 -25.37 -3.00 -24.46
N GLN A 280 -25.19 -3.39 -25.73
CA GLN A 280 -26.25 -3.27 -26.74
C GLN A 280 -27.14 -4.52 -26.76
N GLU A 281 -28.45 -4.37 -26.89
CA GLU A 281 -29.40 -5.49 -26.92
C GLU A 281 -29.48 -6.18 -28.28
N ASP A 282 -29.25 -5.44 -29.36
CA ASP A 282 -29.33 -5.90 -30.75
C ASP A 282 -28.11 -6.71 -31.22
N VAL A 283 -26.99 -6.61 -30.50
CA VAL A 283 -25.79 -7.41 -30.80
C VAL A 283 -25.96 -8.85 -30.31
N ASP A 284 -25.82 -9.79 -31.23
CA ASP A 284 -26.00 -11.22 -30.98
C ASP A 284 -24.93 -11.82 -30.04
N LYS A 285 -25.27 -12.97 -29.44
CA LYS A 285 -24.40 -13.65 -28.47
C LYS A 285 -23.09 -14.17 -29.08
N ALA A 286 -23.07 -14.53 -30.36
CA ALA A 286 -21.86 -15.02 -31.01
C ALA A 286 -20.87 -13.86 -31.23
N THR A 287 -21.35 -12.70 -31.67
CA THR A 287 -20.54 -11.48 -31.80
C THR A 287 -19.96 -11.04 -30.46
N LYS A 288 -20.79 -10.97 -29.40
CA LYS A 288 -20.31 -10.66 -28.03
C LYS A 288 -19.23 -11.63 -27.55
N ARG A 289 -19.39 -12.92 -27.83
CA ARG A 289 -18.38 -13.96 -27.48
C ARG A 289 -17.07 -13.75 -28.22
N THR A 290 -17.11 -13.45 -29.52
CA THR A 290 -15.91 -13.18 -30.32
C THR A 290 -15.16 -11.96 -29.80
N LEU A 291 -15.88 -10.88 -29.47
CA LEU A 291 -15.29 -9.66 -28.90
C LEU A 291 -14.66 -9.93 -27.53
N LEU A 292 -15.33 -10.70 -26.67
CA LEU A 292 -14.77 -11.13 -25.38
C LEU A 292 -13.44 -11.89 -25.57
N GLN A 293 -13.40 -12.84 -26.51
CA GLN A 293 -12.19 -13.63 -26.78
C GLN A 293 -11.05 -12.79 -27.36
N ARG A 294 -11.36 -11.83 -28.25
CA ARG A 294 -10.39 -10.88 -28.79
C ARG A 294 -9.78 -10.01 -27.68
N ALA A 295 -10.63 -9.43 -26.83
CA ALA A 295 -10.19 -8.61 -25.70
C ALA A 295 -9.35 -9.41 -24.69
N ALA A 296 -9.77 -10.64 -24.40
CA ALA A 296 -9.05 -11.53 -23.51
C ALA A 296 -7.67 -11.91 -24.05
N THR A 297 -7.58 -12.22 -25.35
CA THR A 297 -6.30 -12.54 -26.00
C THR A 297 -5.35 -11.35 -25.94
N LYS A 298 -5.86 -10.14 -26.19
CA LYS A 298 -5.06 -8.92 -26.06
C LYS A 298 -4.52 -8.73 -24.65
N HIS A 299 -5.37 -8.88 -23.64
CA HIS A 299 -4.98 -8.77 -22.24
C HIS A 299 -3.88 -9.79 -21.88
N GLN A 300 -4.05 -11.05 -22.25
CA GLN A 300 -3.03 -12.09 -22.02
C GLN A 300 -1.69 -11.79 -22.72
N ASN A 301 -1.72 -11.20 -23.91
CA ASN A 301 -0.50 -10.76 -24.61
C ASN A 301 0.21 -9.66 -23.83
N LEU A 302 -0.54 -8.64 -23.37
CA LEU A 302 0.01 -7.56 -22.56
C LEU A 302 0.60 -8.07 -21.25
N TYR A 303 -0.07 -9.04 -20.60
CA TYR A 303 0.45 -9.65 -19.37
C TYR A 303 1.78 -10.37 -19.61
N ARG A 304 1.87 -11.15 -20.69
CA ARG A 304 3.12 -11.82 -21.10
C ARG A 304 4.22 -10.82 -21.42
N ASP A 305 3.91 -9.75 -22.14
CA ASP A 305 4.87 -8.70 -22.47
C ASP A 305 5.37 -8.00 -21.20
N ALA A 306 4.47 -7.62 -20.29
CA ALA A 306 4.82 -7.00 -19.02
C ALA A 306 5.72 -7.90 -18.16
N MET A 307 5.39 -9.20 -18.05
CA MET A 307 6.20 -10.18 -17.32
C MET A 307 7.62 -10.33 -17.91
N ASN A 308 7.76 -10.15 -19.23
CA ASN A 308 9.03 -10.17 -19.95
C ASN A 308 9.68 -8.77 -20.07
N GLY A 309 9.27 -7.80 -19.24
CA GLY A 309 9.86 -6.46 -19.21
C GLY A 309 9.66 -5.64 -20.49
N LYS A 310 8.66 -5.98 -21.31
CA LYS A 310 8.30 -5.27 -22.55
C LYS A 310 7.17 -4.24 -22.34
N GLY A 311 6.76 -4.01 -21.10
CA GLY A 311 5.85 -2.92 -20.78
C GLY A 311 6.54 -1.56 -20.97
N ILE A 312 5.72 -0.52 -21.13
CA ILE A 312 6.22 0.84 -21.41
C ILE A 312 6.33 1.69 -20.15
N ASP A 313 5.51 1.42 -19.13
CA ASP A 313 5.36 2.27 -17.95
C ASP A 313 6.66 2.39 -17.16
N ARG A 314 7.33 1.28 -16.83
CA ARG A 314 8.61 1.36 -16.10
C ARG A 314 9.74 1.91 -16.96
N HIS A 315 9.72 1.69 -18.27
CA HIS A 315 10.70 2.28 -19.18
C HIS A 315 10.59 3.81 -19.19
N LEU A 316 9.39 4.37 -19.38
CA LEU A 316 9.18 5.82 -19.33
C LEU A 316 9.51 6.41 -17.95
N PHE A 317 9.16 5.71 -16.87
CA PHE A 317 9.54 6.12 -15.52
C PHE A 317 11.07 6.15 -15.32
N ALA A 318 11.79 5.12 -15.79
CA ALA A 318 13.24 5.08 -15.71
C ALA A 318 13.90 6.22 -16.50
N LEU A 319 13.39 6.54 -17.70
CA LEU A 319 13.86 7.70 -18.47
C LEU A 319 13.60 9.01 -17.72
N TYR A 320 12.43 9.18 -17.11
CA TYR A 320 12.12 10.35 -16.30
C TYR A 320 13.09 10.49 -15.12
N VAL A 321 13.34 9.41 -14.36
CA VAL A 321 14.28 9.41 -13.23
C VAL A 321 15.71 9.70 -13.69
N ALA A 322 16.15 9.10 -14.80
CA ALA A 322 17.47 9.36 -15.38
C ALA A 322 17.62 10.83 -15.81
N CYS A 323 16.61 11.41 -16.48
CA CYS A 323 16.61 12.82 -16.85
C CYS A 323 16.73 13.72 -15.63
N LYS A 324 15.92 13.49 -14.59
CA LYS A 324 15.99 14.24 -13.33
C LYS A 324 17.36 14.09 -12.65
N GLY A 325 17.88 12.86 -12.56
CA GLY A 325 19.17 12.57 -11.91
C GLY A 325 20.38 13.17 -12.64
N LEU A 326 20.32 13.29 -13.97
CA LEU A 326 21.34 13.94 -14.78
C LEU A 326 21.18 15.47 -14.84
N GLY A 327 20.17 16.03 -14.18
CA GLY A 327 19.88 17.47 -14.21
C GLY A 327 19.34 17.96 -15.55
N TYR A 328 18.86 17.06 -16.43
CA TYR A 328 18.22 17.47 -17.66
C TYR A 328 16.93 18.22 -17.37
N LEU A 329 16.87 19.43 -17.93
CA LEU A 329 15.72 20.30 -17.83
C LEU A 329 14.72 19.92 -18.93
N CYS A 330 13.66 19.20 -18.56
CA CYS A 330 12.53 19.01 -19.47
C CYS A 330 11.75 20.33 -19.52
N THR A 331 11.89 21.07 -20.62
CA THR A 331 11.09 22.30 -20.83
C THR A 331 9.64 21.97 -21.12
N GLY A 332 9.30 20.71 -21.38
CA GLY A 332 8.00 20.22 -21.83
C GLY A 332 7.97 20.05 -23.36
N GLY A 333 6.78 20.12 -23.96
CA GLY A 333 6.60 20.16 -25.40
C GLY A 333 5.54 21.17 -25.80
N GLY A 334 5.65 21.72 -27.01
CA GLY A 334 4.68 22.64 -27.59
C GLY A 334 4.02 22.10 -28.85
N PHE A 335 2.96 22.76 -29.29
CA PHE A 335 2.26 22.48 -30.54
C PHE A 335 2.08 23.77 -31.34
N GLY A 336 1.89 23.65 -32.66
CA GLY A 336 1.59 24.78 -33.54
C GLY A 336 0.19 25.36 -33.32
N PRO A 337 -0.08 26.61 -33.74
CA PRO A 337 -1.42 27.17 -33.67
C PRO A 337 -2.39 26.41 -34.59
N VAL A 338 -3.63 26.22 -34.12
CA VAL A 338 -4.70 25.54 -34.88
C VAL A 338 -5.32 26.44 -35.96
N SER A 339 -5.17 27.77 -35.86
CA SER A 339 -5.57 28.75 -36.87
C SER A 339 -4.37 29.53 -37.40
N ASP A 340 -4.53 30.20 -38.53
CA ASP A 340 -3.46 31.01 -39.14
C ASP A 340 -3.15 32.30 -38.37
N ASP A 341 -4.14 32.80 -37.62
CA ASP A 341 -4.13 34.03 -36.83
C ASP A 341 -4.12 33.79 -35.32
N GLY A 342 -3.89 32.55 -34.89
CA GLY A 342 -3.92 32.13 -33.50
C GLY A 342 -2.55 31.81 -32.90
N TYR A 343 -2.58 31.34 -31.65
CA TYR A 343 -1.41 30.86 -30.92
C TYR A 343 -1.57 29.38 -30.57
N GLY A 344 -0.47 28.62 -30.62
CA GLY A 344 -0.34 27.37 -29.86
C GLY A 344 0.29 27.70 -28.52
N PHE A 345 -0.30 27.24 -27.41
CA PHE A 345 0.16 27.58 -26.07
C PHE A 345 0.16 26.34 -25.18
N SER A 346 1.30 26.07 -24.54
CA SER A 346 1.45 24.98 -23.58
C SER A 346 2.41 25.40 -22.46
N TYR A 347 2.25 24.80 -21.28
CA TYR A 347 3.08 25.09 -20.13
C TYR A 347 3.33 23.86 -19.27
N ILE A 348 4.41 23.89 -18.50
CA ILE A 348 4.75 22.86 -17.51
C ILE A 348 5.39 23.50 -16.27
N PHE A 349 5.09 22.92 -15.10
CA PHE A 349 5.70 23.24 -13.81
C PHE A 349 6.77 22.19 -13.49
N PRO A 350 8.05 22.39 -13.86
CA PRO A 350 9.12 21.45 -13.52
C PRO A 350 9.42 21.36 -12.01
N SER A 351 9.02 22.38 -11.24
CA SER A 351 9.12 22.50 -9.77
C SER A 351 8.24 23.65 -9.26
N ASP A 352 8.06 23.76 -7.94
CA ASP A 352 7.23 24.79 -7.30
C ASP A 352 7.65 26.25 -7.62
N HIS A 353 8.92 26.47 -7.98
CA HIS A 353 9.45 27.82 -8.26
C HIS A 353 9.73 28.09 -9.74
N ARG A 354 9.28 27.22 -10.66
CA ARG A 354 9.66 27.32 -12.07
C ARG A 354 8.52 26.97 -12.99
N PHE A 355 8.49 27.66 -14.13
CA PHE A 355 7.50 27.50 -15.20
C PHE A 355 8.23 27.50 -16.54
N PHE A 356 7.75 26.70 -17.50
CA PHE A 356 8.10 26.86 -18.91
C PHE A 356 6.85 27.13 -19.72
N PHE A 357 6.97 28.03 -20.69
CA PHE A 357 5.98 28.27 -21.73
C PHE A 357 6.53 27.82 -23.08
N HIS A 358 5.70 27.13 -23.88
CA HIS A 358 5.91 27.07 -25.32
C HIS A 358 4.76 27.81 -25.98
N VAL A 359 5.12 28.89 -26.66
CA VAL A 359 4.19 29.72 -27.42
C VAL A 359 4.63 29.65 -28.88
N SER A 360 3.67 29.33 -29.75
CA SER A 360 3.87 29.29 -31.19
C SER A 360 2.84 30.18 -31.88
N SER A 361 3.23 30.77 -33.00
CA SER A 361 2.39 31.61 -33.85
C SER A 361 2.92 31.54 -35.29
N LYS A 362 2.10 31.88 -36.29
CA LYS A 362 2.56 31.85 -37.69
C LYS A 362 3.11 33.22 -38.11
N HIS A 363 4.30 33.24 -38.72
CA HIS A 363 4.90 34.48 -39.26
C HIS A 363 4.04 35.15 -40.34
N SER A 364 3.16 34.39 -41.02
CA SER A 364 2.23 34.90 -42.02
C SER A 364 1.15 35.82 -41.44
N CYS A 365 0.90 35.78 -40.13
CA CYS A 365 -0.07 36.65 -39.46
C CYS A 365 0.68 37.75 -38.67
N PRO A 366 0.74 39.00 -39.18
CA PRO A 366 1.45 40.10 -38.52
C PRO A 366 0.82 40.51 -37.17
N GLN A 367 -0.44 40.14 -36.94
CA GLN A 367 -1.14 40.38 -35.67
C GLN A 367 -0.67 39.43 -34.55
N THR A 368 -0.02 38.31 -34.86
CA THR A 368 0.49 37.36 -33.85
C THR A 368 2.00 37.49 -33.64
N SER A 369 2.45 37.33 -32.39
CA SER A 369 3.88 37.25 -32.06
C SER A 369 4.08 36.45 -30.78
N SER A 370 4.68 35.26 -30.92
CA SER A 370 4.94 34.37 -29.78
C SER A 370 5.76 35.06 -28.69
N LYS A 371 6.76 35.86 -29.07
CA LYS A 371 7.60 36.61 -28.11
C LYS A 371 6.78 37.67 -27.35
N ARG A 372 6.01 38.48 -28.07
CA ARG A 372 5.16 39.52 -27.47
C ARG A 372 4.13 38.91 -26.53
N PHE A 373 3.55 37.76 -26.92
CA PHE A 373 2.56 37.09 -26.09
C PHE A 373 3.16 36.51 -24.81
N VAL A 374 4.38 35.96 -24.85
CA VAL A 374 5.10 35.55 -23.63
C VAL A 374 5.35 36.72 -22.69
N GLU A 375 5.79 37.87 -23.22
CA GLU A 375 6.01 39.09 -22.42
C GLU A 375 4.72 39.52 -21.71
N LEU A 376 3.61 39.58 -22.45
CA LEU A 376 2.30 39.93 -21.89
C LEU A 376 1.82 38.93 -20.84
N ILE A 377 2.02 37.63 -21.02
CA ILE A 377 1.64 36.61 -20.02
C ILE A 377 2.44 36.80 -18.74
N CYS A 378 3.75 37.04 -18.83
CA CYS A 378 4.59 37.28 -17.66
C CYS A 378 4.14 38.53 -16.89
N GLU A 379 3.79 39.60 -17.59
CA GLU A 379 3.23 40.81 -16.99
C GLU A 379 1.88 40.53 -16.32
N SER A 380 0.93 39.91 -17.02
CA SER A 380 -0.38 39.57 -16.47
C SER A 380 -0.30 38.64 -15.26
N MET A 381 0.57 37.63 -15.26
CA MET A 381 0.77 36.77 -14.10
C MET A 381 1.32 37.54 -12.91
N LYS A 382 2.24 38.48 -13.14
CA LYS A 382 2.77 39.34 -12.08
C LYS A 382 1.66 40.20 -11.49
N GLU A 383 0.87 40.87 -12.32
CA GLU A 383 -0.29 41.64 -11.87
C GLU A 383 -1.25 40.78 -11.03
N MET A 384 -1.52 39.54 -11.46
CA MET A 384 -2.37 38.60 -10.71
C MET A 384 -1.78 38.20 -9.36
N VAL A 385 -0.46 38.03 -9.26
CA VAL A 385 0.22 37.72 -7.98
C VAL A 385 0.22 38.94 -7.07
N ASP A 386 0.46 40.13 -7.63
CA ASP A 386 0.49 41.39 -6.89
C ASP A 386 -0.86 41.69 -6.21
N LEU A 387 -1.99 41.20 -6.75
CA LEU A 387 -3.32 41.28 -6.10
C LEU A 387 -3.37 40.66 -4.68
N PHE A 388 -2.43 39.77 -4.35
CA PHE A 388 -2.38 39.05 -3.08
C PHE A 388 -1.19 39.46 -2.20
N SER A 389 -0.42 40.47 -2.61
CA SER A 389 0.63 41.03 -1.77
C SER A 389 0.00 41.99 -0.76
N GLU A 390 0.36 41.89 0.52
CA GLU A 390 -0.01 42.92 1.51
C GLU A 390 0.76 44.21 1.18
N ASP A 391 0.06 45.36 1.21
CA ASP A 391 0.60 46.70 0.89
C ASP A 391 1.84 47.10 1.73
#